data_AF-A0A848J8G5-F1
#
_entry.id   AF-A0A848J8G5-F1
#
_cell.length_a   1.000
_cell.length_b   1.000
_cell.length_c   1.000
_cell.angle_alpha   90.00
_cell.angle_beta   90.00
_cell.angle_gamma   90.00
#
_symmetry.space_group_name_H-M   'P 1'
#
loop_
_entity.id
_entity.type
_entity.pdbx_description
1 polymer ?
#
loop_
_entity_poly.entity_id
_entity_poly.type
_entity_poly.pdbx_seq_one_letter_code
_entity_poly.pdbx_strand_id
1 'polypeptide(L)'
;MDNIFEYYLIDWLGISLSLLAVYMLGNKNQWGFIVFAVSNIVWIYLGLVLMNSLGTAIGNAVFLIINIRGFINWYKQFNTSENSNLVRD
;
A
#
# COMPACT_ATOMS: atom_id res chain seq x y z
N MET A 1 18.47 9.89 -22.43
CA MET A 1 18.80 8.83 -21.44
C MET A 1 18.24 9.33 -20.14
N ASP A 2 17.19 8.68 -19.65
CA ASP A 2 16.57 9.07 -18.39
C ASP A 2 17.56 8.80 -17.25
N ASN A 3 17.63 9.74 -16.30
CA ASN A 3 18.60 9.67 -15.23
C ASN A 3 17.99 8.84 -14.09
N ILE A 4 18.66 7.77 -13.69
CA ILE A 4 18.18 6.92 -12.57
C ILE A 4 18.07 7.68 -11.24
N PHE A 5 18.72 8.84 -11.14
CA PHE A 5 18.69 9.75 -9.99
C PHE A 5 17.75 10.95 -10.16
N GLU A 6 16.96 11.00 -11.24
CA GLU A 6 16.08 12.13 -11.58
C GLU A 6 15.12 12.51 -10.45
N TYR A 7 14.63 11.52 -9.71
CA TYR A 7 13.73 11.70 -8.57
C TYR A 7 14.42 11.48 -7.22
N TYR A 8 15.74 11.70 -7.14
CA TYR A 8 16.53 11.55 -5.91
C TYR A 8 16.36 10.18 -5.23
N LEU A 9 16.13 9.11 -6.01
CA LEU A 9 15.84 7.74 -5.54
C LEU A 9 14.52 7.58 -4.76
N ILE A 10 13.66 8.59 -4.73
CA ILE A 10 12.37 8.53 -4.04
C ILE A 10 11.40 7.60 -4.78
N ASP A 11 11.51 7.53 -6.10
CA ASP A 11 10.83 6.56 -6.96
C ASP A 11 11.25 5.11 -6.65
N TRP A 12 12.55 4.87 -6.46
CA TRP A 12 13.10 3.59 -6.02
C TRP A 12 12.61 3.20 -4.63
N LEU A 13 12.52 4.17 -3.71
CA LEU A 13 11.92 3.95 -2.40
C LEU A 13 10.43 3.58 -2.54
N GLY A 14 9.68 4.33 -3.35
CA GLY A 14 8.26 4.09 -3.60
C GLY A 14 7.98 2.70 -4.17
N ILE A 15 8.73 2.27 -5.20
CA ILE A 15 8.53 0.93 -5.78
C ILE A 15 8.96 -0.18 -4.80
N SER A 16 10.04 0.01 -4.04
CA SER A 16 10.51 -0.97 -3.05
C SER A 16 9.50 -1.18 -1.94
N LEU A 17 8.89 -0.09 -1.43
CA LEU A 17 7.82 -0.17 -0.43
C LEU A 17 6.57 -0.86 -1.00
N SER A 18 6.18 -0.56 -2.24
CA SER A 18 5.06 -1.23 -2.90
C SER A 18 5.28 -2.74 -3.03
N LEU A 19 6.47 -3.17 -3.47
CA LEU A 19 6.81 -4.59 -3.61
C LEU A 19 6.84 -5.30 -2.25
N LEU A 20 7.45 -4.69 -1.23
CA LEU A 20 7.46 -5.22 0.13
C LEU A 20 6.02 -5.37 0.67
N ALA A 21 5.17 -4.37 0.47
CA ALA A 21 3.78 -4.41 0.89
C ALA A 21 3.01 -5.58 0.24
N VAL A 22 3.14 -5.75 -1.08
CA VAL A 22 2.49 -6.84 -1.81
C VAL A 22 3.00 -8.20 -1.34
N TYR A 23 4.31 -8.35 -1.10
CA TYR A 23 4.88 -9.57 -0.53
C TYR A 23 4.29 -9.90 0.85
N MET A 24 4.17 -8.90 1.74
CA MET A 24 3.56 -9.08 3.06
C MET A 24 2.09 -9.50 2.98
N LEU A 25 1.32 -8.87 2.08
CA LEU A 25 -0.08 -9.22 1.85
C LEU A 25 -0.23 -10.65 1.32
N GLY A 26 0.64 -11.08 0.39
CA GLY A 26 0.70 -12.46 -0.10
C GLY A 26 0.99 -13.47 1.02
N ASN A 27 1.75 -13.07 2.02
CA ASN A 27 2.07 -13.86 3.21
C ASN A 27 1.04 -13.71 4.35
N LYS A 28 -0.18 -13.23 4.05
CA LYS A 28 -1.28 -13.02 5.01
C LYS A 28 -0.90 -12.09 6.18
N ASN A 29 0.04 -11.17 5.97
CA ASN A 29 0.45 -10.20 6.98
C ASN A 29 -0.27 -8.86 6.75
N GLN A 30 -1.15 -8.49 7.68
CA GLN A 30 -1.94 -7.25 7.64
C GLN A 30 -1.10 -5.97 7.64
N TRP A 31 0.14 -6.01 8.15
CA TRP A 31 1.04 -4.86 8.10
C TRP A 31 1.37 -4.44 6.66
N GLY A 32 1.19 -5.34 5.69
CA GLY A 32 1.32 -5.02 4.27
C GLY A 32 0.43 -3.86 3.82
N PHE A 33 -0.78 -3.70 4.40
CA PHE A 33 -1.64 -2.55 4.10
C PHE A 33 -1.02 -1.22 4.53
N ILE A 34 -0.38 -1.18 5.71
CA ILE A 34 0.26 0.03 6.24
C ILE A 34 1.49 0.38 5.41
N VAL A 35 2.32 -0.61 5.07
CA VAL A 35 3.49 -0.40 4.20
C VAL A 35 3.04 0.12 2.83
N PHE A 36 1.96 -0.42 2.27
CA PHE A 36 1.41 0.08 1.02
C PHE A 36 0.86 1.51 1.16
N ALA A 37 0.19 1.82 2.27
CA ALA A 37 -0.31 3.17 2.55
C ALA A 37 0.84 4.20 2.55
N VAL A 38 1.96 3.89 3.20
CA VAL A 38 3.16 4.73 3.19
C VAL A 38 3.72 4.89 1.77
N SER A 39 3.78 3.81 0.99
CA SER A 39 4.18 3.88 -0.43
C SER A 39 3.28 4.83 -1.23
N ASN A 40 1.96 4.74 -1.07
CA ASN A 40 1.02 5.61 -1.76
C ASN A 40 1.25 7.10 -1.43
N ILE A 41 1.63 7.44 -0.19
CA ILE A 41 1.99 8.82 0.19
C ILE A 41 3.24 9.28 -0.58
N VAL A 42 4.25 8.42 -0.73
CA VAL A 42 5.46 8.70 -1.53
C VAL A 42 5.09 8.97 -2.98
N TRP A 43 4.21 8.14 -3.57
CA TRP A 43 3.76 8.31 -4.94
C TRP A 43 2.86 9.53 -5.17
N ILE A 44 2.05 9.92 -4.18
CA ILE A 44 1.29 11.18 -4.23
C ILE A 44 2.26 12.36 -4.25
N TYR A 45 3.26 12.36 -3.37
CA TYR A 45 4.29 13.40 -3.35
C TYR A 45 5.06 13.48 -4.67
N LEU A 46 5.53 12.34 -5.19
CA LEU A 46 6.18 12.26 -6.50
C LEU A 46 5.29 12.80 -7.61
N GLY A 47 4.03 12.35 -7.65
CA GLY A 47 3.05 12.76 -8.65
C GLY A 47 2.80 14.27 -8.66
N LEU A 48 2.64 14.89 -7.49
CA LEU A 48 2.34 16.33 -7.39
C LEU A 48 3.56 17.24 -7.55
N VAL A 49 4.71 16.86 -6.97
CA VAL A 49 5.85 17.77 -6.79
C VAL A 49 6.94 17.55 -7.83
N LEU A 50 7.22 16.30 -8.19
CA LEU A 50 8.39 15.95 -9.01
C LEU A 50 8.02 15.57 -10.44
N MET A 51 6.90 14.86 -10.63
CA MET A 51 6.47 14.33 -11.93
C MET A 51 5.39 15.19 -12.61
N ASN A 52 4.75 16.12 -11.87
CA ASN A 52 3.60 16.91 -12.33
C ASN A 52 2.49 16.04 -12.99
N SER A 53 2.25 14.85 -12.42
CA SER A 53 1.27 13.86 -12.89
C SER A 53 0.11 13.75 -11.90
N LEU A 54 -0.99 14.44 -12.25
CA LEU A 54 -2.24 14.33 -11.49
C LEU A 54 -2.80 12.90 -11.49
N GLY A 55 -2.62 12.15 -12.57
CA GLY A 55 -3.05 10.75 -12.65
C GLY A 55 -2.36 9.87 -11.61
N THR A 56 -1.04 10.02 -11.47
CA THR A 56 -0.27 9.31 -10.44
C THR A 56 -0.74 9.69 -9.03
N ALA A 57 -0.94 10.98 -8.77
CA ALA A 57 -1.37 11.46 -7.47
C ALA A 57 -2.76 10.96 -7.08
N ILE A 58 -3.75 11.12 -7.97
CA ILE A 58 -5.14 10.71 -7.70
C ILE A 58 -5.24 9.19 -7.55
N GLY A 59 -4.58 8.42 -8.42
CA GLY A 59 -4.57 6.96 -8.35
C GLY A 59 -4.03 6.46 -7.00
N ASN A 60 -2.90 7.01 -6.55
CA ASN A 60 -2.32 6.65 -5.26
C ASN A 60 -3.14 7.16 -4.07
N ALA A 61 -3.86 8.29 -4.19
CA ALA A 61 -4.81 8.73 -3.17
C ALA A 61 -5.99 7.74 -3.00
N VAL A 62 -6.51 7.20 -4.09
CA VAL A 62 -7.56 6.16 -4.04
C VAL A 62 -6.99 4.87 -3.41
N PHE A 63 -5.81 4.43 -3.83
CA PHE A 63 -5.16 3.26 -3.23
C PHE A 63 -4.83 3.45 -1.75
N LEU A 64 -4.47 4.65 -1.32
CA LEU A 64 -4.26 4.97 0.09
C LEU A 64 -5.53 4.68 0.90
N ILE A 65 -6.69 5.16 0.45
CA ILE A 65 -7.99 4.93 1.11
C ILE A 65 -8.31 3.43 1.13
N ILE A 66 -8.10 2.73 0.01
CA ILE A 66 -8.34 1.28 -0.09
C ILE A 66 -7.46 0.52 0.90
N ASN A 67 -6.18 0.86 1.03
CA ASN A 67 -5.25 0.20 1.95
C ASN A 67 -5.62 0.45 3.42
N ILE A 68 -6.01 1.68 3.78
CA ILE A 68 -6.51 1.99 5.13
C ILE A 68 -7.77 1.17 5.44
N ARG A 69 -8.72 1.13 4.50
CA ARG A 69 -9.94 0.31 4.64
C ARG A 69 -9.62 -1.18 4.74
N GLY A 70 -8.66 -1.66 3.95
CA GLY A 70 -8.18 -3.03 3.98
C GLY A 70 -7.64 -3.42 5.34
N PHE A 71 -6.81 -2.57 5.94
CA PHE A 71 -6.28 -2.77 7.29
C PHE A 71 -7.39 -2.86 8.36
N ILE A 72 -8.34 -1.91 8.36
CA ILE A 72 -9.46 -1.89 9.32
C ILE A 72 -10.35 -3.13 9.18
N ASN A 73 -10.64 -3.55 7.94
CA ASN A 73 -11.52 -4.69 7.69
C ASN A 73 -10.83 -6.05 7.89
N TRP A 74 -9.51 -6.11 7.80
CA TRP A 74 -8.77 -7.35 8.03
C TRP A 74 -9.00 -7.90 9.44
N TYR A 75 -9.05 -7.02 10.45
CA TYR A 75 -9.31 -7.39 11.84
C TYR A 75 -10.67 -8.07 12.04
N LYS A 76 -11.69 -7.70 11.24
CA LYS A 76 -13.02 -8.29 11.31
C LYS A 76 -13.05 -9.73 10.78
N GLN A 77 -12.28 -10.03 9.72
CA GLN A 77 -12.29 -11.35 9.09
C GLN A 77 -11.61 -12.42 9.96
N PHE A 78 -10.57 -12.06 10.69
CA PHE A 78 -9.90 -12.97 11.63
C PHE A 78 -10.86 -13.42 12.74
N ASN A 79 -11.57 -12.47 13.37
CA ASN A 79 -12.52 -12.78 14.43
C ASN A 79 -13.73 -13.59 13.95
N THR A 80 -14.21 -13.38 12.71
CA THR A 80 -15.31 -14.17 12.15
C THR A 80 -14.90 -15.60 11.82
N SER A 81 -13.68 -15.81 11.30
CA SER A 81 -13.20 -17.14 10.94
C SER A 81 -12.92 -18.01 12.17
N GLU A 82 -12.33 -17.45 13.23
CA GLU A 82 -12.13 -18.13 14.53
C GLU A 82 -13.47 -18.57 15.15
N ASN A 83 -14.44 -17.67 15.23
CA ASN A 83 -15.76 -17.95 15.83
C ASN A 83 -16.55 -19.02 15.04
N SER A 84 -16.39 -19.07 13.72
CA SER A 84 -17.04 -20.08 12.87
C SER A 84 -16.48 -21.50 13.07
N ASN A 85 -15.21 -21.63 13.47
CA ASN A 85 -14.61 -22.92 13.79
C ASN A 85 -15.07 -23.40 15.16
N LEU A 86 -15.16 -22.51 16.16
CA LEU A 86 -15.62 -22.86 17.52
C LEU A 86 -17.08 -23.35 17.59
N VAL A 87 -17.95 -22.97 16.66
CA VAL A 87 -19.36 -23.42 16.61
C VAL A 87 -19.51 -24.80 15.93
N ARG A 88 -18.48 -25.26 15.22
CA ARG A 88 -18.51 -26.52 14.46
C ARG A 88 -17.92 -27.72 15.22
N ASP A 89 -17.25 -27.46 16.34
CA ASP A 89 -16.67 -28.46 17.25
C ASP A 89 -17.61 -28.74 18.44
#